data_AF-A0A0C9MGX5-F1
#
_entry.id   AF-A0A0C9MGX5-F1
#
_cell.length_a   1.000
_cell.length_b   1.000
_cell.length_c   1.000
_cell.angle_alpha   90.00
_cell.angle_beta   90.00
_cell.angle_gamma   90.00
#
_symmetry.space_group_name_H-M   'P 1'
#
loop_
_entity.id
_entity.type
_entity.pdbx_description
1 polymer ?
#
loop_
_entity_poly.entity_id
_entity_poly.type
_entity_poly.pdbx_seq_one_letter_code
_entity_poly.pdbx_strand_id
1 'polypeptide(L)'
;MARGKGQKYAKEKRGKYKRDHDYVDYSSNEDDLYEDASSEPSLAPSDDEDNSNHKEEDFISLNTEVDNRSRQQRRSDERAGMKRKRGDDNDADDYDDSLLCYPWMDLMGSNRLRQPLSAIRLLQREVTCFVQYVEPTKIEIKLREYLVHRIQTSVQAKWPSATVSVFGSFSTTLYLPNSDIDLVVQFPPSTQLRLRNLASTLVQDDICRDPQVIEHATVPVIKFADTMTNLKVDIILNSTTGLDSAKEINNMLVKYPGLRPISLIVKHLLALRGHNEVFTGGLGGYAIVCLVVSFLQMHPKVASGAIDPMQNIGALLLDFFQLYGLNFNLDETGLDVRGEGSYYDKSGISCRNGRAVFSIKDPLDASNDIGMKSYNSSLVIRAFKYAYLSMTDKAFAMETELRENKYKKLNDKTLENHKRASILSSFLYISTDFMKQRQLMNDVYDEKRWEGQKAAKTFSFE
;
A
#
# COMPACT_ATOMS: atom_id res chain seq x y z
N MET A 1 -71.76 -11.41 -23.66
CA MET A 1 -72.95 -11.41 -22.78
C MET A 1 -72.51 -11.64 -21.34
N ALA A 2 -73.02 -11.03 -20.27
CA ALA A 2 -73.49 -9.68 -19.95
C ALA A 2 -73.83 -9.70 -18.44
N ARG A 3 -73.58 -8.57 -17.75
CA ARG A 3 -74.07 -8.16 -16.39
C ARG A 3 -73.24 -8.67 -15.20
N GLY A 4 -72.78 -7.87 -14.22
CA GLY A 4 -72.93 -6.44 -13.91
C GLY A 4 -73.39 -6.22 -12.46
N LYS A 5 -72.87 -5.14 -11.82
CA LYS A 5 -73.14 -4.51 -10.49
C LYS A 5 -72.09 -4.85 -9.41
N GLY A 6 -71.50 -3.90 -8.67
CA GLY A 6 -71.61 -2.44 -8.63
C GLY A 6 -70.70 -1.86 -7.52
N GLN A 7 -70.13 -0.68 -7.77
CA GLN A 7 -69.35 0.14 -6.83
C GLN A 7 -70.26 0.85 -5.81
N LYS A 8 -69.74 1.12 -4.60
CA LYS A 8 -69.98 2.38 -3.87
C LYS A 8 -68.77 2.79 -3.03
N TYR A 9 -68.35 4.03 -3.26
CA TYR A 9 -67.34 4.83 -2.56
C TYR A 9 -67.89 5.42 -1.25
N ALA A 10 -67.01 5.67 -0.27
CA ALA A 10 -67.26 6.63 0.82
C ALA A 10 -65.97 7.36 1.27
N LYS A 11 -65.94 8.64 0.85
CA LYS A 11 -65.33 9.89 1.32
C LYS A 11 -64.18 9.98 2.37
N GLU A 12 -63.25 10.84 1.96
CA GLU A 12 -62.15 11.55 2.63
C GLU A 12 -62.47 12.26 3.97
N LYS A 13 -61.42 12.43 4.80
CA LYS A 13 -61.13 13.72 5.46
C LYS A 13 -59.64 14.08 5.36
N ARG A 14 -59.42 15.29 4.85
CA ARG A 14 -58.15 15.99 4.60
C ARG A 14 -57.48 16.46 5.91
N GLY A 15 -56.17 16.22 6.04
CA GLY A 15 -55.28 16.94 6.96
C GLY A 15 -54.32 17.82 6.15
N LYS A 16 -54.30 19.13 6.45
CA LYS A 16 -53.56 20.18 5.74
C LYS A 16 -52.08 20.15 6.13
N TYR A 17 -51.18 20.04 5.16
CA TYR A 17 -49.75 20.39 5.31
C TYR A 17 -49.57 21.89 4.99
N LYS A 18 -49.01 22.66 5.94
CA LYS A 18 -48.52 24.01 5.69
C LYS A 18 -47.09 23.93 5.15
N ARG A 19 -46.86 24.61 4.03
CA ARG A 19 -45.57 24.95 3.44
C ARG A 19 -45.25 26.36 3.91
N ASP A 20 -44.16 26.54 4.64
CA ASP A 20 -43.54 27.85 4.81
C ASP A 20 -42.25 27.85 3.97
N HIS A 21 -42.26 28.73 2.97
CA HIS A 21 -41.14 29.11 2.12
C HIS A 21 -40.50 30.33 2.77
N ASP A 22 -39.28 30.22 3.27
CA ASP A 22 -38.45 31.39 3.55
C ASP A 22 -37.36 31.49 2.49
N TYR A 23 -37.47 32.59 1.75
CA TYR A 23 -36.59 33.07 0.70
C TYR A 23 -35.52 33.91 1.38
N VAL A 24 -34.23 33.55 1.25
CA VAL A 24 -33.14 34.43 1.70
C VAL A 24 -32.20 34.68 0.52
N ASP A 25 -32.08 35.98 0.28
CA ASP A 25 -31.47 36.68 -0.84
C ASP A 25 -29.94 36.64 -0.79
N TYR A 26 -29.31 36.54 -1.96
CA TYR A 26 -27.87 36.66 -2.15
C TYR A 26 -27.58 38.10 -2.58
N SER A 27 -27.08 38.93 -1.66
CA SER A 27 -26.39 40.15 -2.02
C SER A 27 -25.12 40.33 -1.18
N SER A 28 -24.01 40.48 -1.90
CA SER A 28 -22.69 40.95 -1.50
C SER A 28 -22.67 42.00 -0.39
N ASN A 29 -21.69 41.91 0.50
CA ASN A 29 -20.87 43.04 0.91
C ASN A 29 -19.50 42.53 1.38
N GLU A 30 -18.48 43.00 0.67
CA GLU A 30 -17.09 43.06 1.10
C GLU A 30 -16.95 44.04 2.28
N ASP A 31 -15.77 43.97 2.91
CA ASP A 31 -15.14 44.93 3.82
C ASP A 31 -15.19 44.65 5.34
N ASP A 32 -13.96 44.61 5.86
CA ASP A 32 -13.50 44.97 7.21
C ASP A 32 -13.70 43.99 8.38
N LEU A 33 -12.61 43.33 8.79
CA LEU A 33 -11.80 43.77 9.96
C LEU A 33 -10.69 42.76 10.27
N TYR A 34 -9.44 43.19 10.06
CA TYR A 34 -8.25 42.58 10.66
C TYR A 34 -8.11 43.09 12.11
N GLU A 35 -8.09 42.19 13.08
CA GLU A 35 -7.43 42.47 14.37
C GLU A 35 -6.45 41.35 14.75
N ASP A 36 -5.22 41.81 14.93
CA ASP A 36 -4.02 41.11 15.36
C ASP A 36 -4.09 40.89 16.89
N ALA A 37 -3.84 39.66 17.33
CA ALA A 37 -3.58 39.36 18.74
C ALA A 37 -2.66 38.14 18.88
N SER A 38 -1.37 38.44 18.78
CA SER A 38 -0.26 37.63 19.27
C SER A 38 -0.39 37.34 20.77
N SER A 39 -0.46 36.06 21.15
CA SER A 39 -0.08 35.59 22.49
C SER A 39 0.13 34.08 22.52
N GLU A 40 1.39 33.66 22.56
CA GLU A 40 1.79 32.30 22.97
C GLU A 40 1.63 32.15 24.49
N PRO A 41 1.25 30.96 24.99
CA PRO A 41 1.71 30.51 26.29
C PRO A 41 2.64 29.30 26.15
N SER A 42 3.82 29.46 26.76
CA SER A 42 4.81 28.42 27.03
C SER A 42 4.32 27.46 28.12
N LEU A 43 4.33 26.17 27.84
CA LEU A 43 4.23 25.12 28.86
C LEU A 43 5.31 24.06 28.62
N ALA A 44 6.14 23.86 29.63
CA ALA A 44 7.19 22.85 29.70
C ALA A 44 6.58 21.43 29.83
N PRO A 45 7.26 20.37 29.37
CA PRO A 45 6.76 19.01 29.52
C PRO A 45 7.05 18.51 30.93
N SER A 46 6.03 17.96 31.60
CA SER A 46 6.15 17.11 32.78
C SER A 46 6.59 15.71 32.38
N ASP A 47 7.52 15.16 33.15
CA ASP A 47 7.99 13.77 33.06
C ASP A 47 6.90 12.81 33.53
N ASP A 48 6.36 12.00 32.62
CA ASP A 48 5.64 10.78 32.95
C ASP A 48 6.42 9.59 32.38
N GLU A 49 6.96 8.77 33.29
CA GLU A 49 7.64 7.50 32.99
C GLU A 49 6.63 6.48 32.45
N ASP A 50 6.61 6.29 31.12
CA ASP A 50 5.83 5.24 30.47
C ASP A 50 6.65 3.94 30.44
N ASN A 51 6.35 3.05 31.39
CA ASN A 51 6.90 1.71 31.53
C ASN A 51 6.27 0.79 30.46
N SER A 52 6.72 0.93 29.20
CA SER A 52 6.27 0.08 28.10
C SER A 52 7.08 -1.23 28.04
N ASN A 53 6.35 -2.31 28.30
CA ASN A 53 6.81 -3.70 28.23
C ASN A 53 7.30 -4.00 26.79
N HIS A 54 8.60 -4.24 26.61
CA HIS A 54 9.22 -4.54 25.32
C HIS A 54 8.72 -5.89 24.76
N LYS A 55 7.67 -5.87 23.93
CA LYS A 55 7.31 -6.98 23.04
C LYS A 55 7.95 -6.76 21.66
N GLU A 56 8.59 -7.80 21.12
CA GLU A 56 9.16 -7.79 19.76
C GLU A 56 8.07 -7.45 18.72
N GLU A 57 8.40 -6.55 17.79
CA GLU A 57 7.45 -6.01 16.82
C GLU A 57 7.37 -6.87 15.55
N ASP A 58 6.17 -7.08 15.02
CA ASP A 58 5.92 -7.69 13.71
C ASP A 58 6.25 -6.69 12.59
N PHE A 59 7.55 -6.43 12.39
CA PHE A 59 8.05 -5.51 11.38
C PHE A 59 8.10 -6.19 10.01
N ILE A 60 7.19 -5.80 9.10
CA ILE A 60 7.31 -6.05 7.66
C ILE A 60 7.48 -4.69 6.97
N SER A 61 8.72 -4.38 6.58
CA SER A 61 9.08 -3.14 5.90
C SER A 61 8.53 -3.14 4.46
N LEU A 62 8.15 -1.97 3.96
CA LEU A 62 7.93 -1.70 2.52
C LEU A 62 8.55 -0.32 2.26
N ASN A 63 9.61 -0.23 1.44
CA ASN A 63 10.62 0.85 1.33
C ASN A 63 11.02 1.51 -0.03
N THR A 64 10.61 2.76 -0.36
CA THR A 64 11.52 3.77 -0.98
C THR A 64 11.18 5.22 -0.61
N GLU A 65 11.95 5.87 0.25
CA GLU A 65 13.06 6.82 0.02
C GLU A 65 13.38 7.48 1.37
N VAL A 66 14.64 7.42 1.82
CA VAL A 66 15.05 8.02 3.10
C VAL A 66 15.74 9.35 2.83
N ASP A 67 15.07 10.45 3.16
CA ASP A 67 15.72 11.76 3.34
C ASP A 67 16.54 11.72 4.65
N ASN A 68 17.86 11.67 4.51
CA ASN A 68 18.83 11.51 5.60
C ASN A 68 19.13 12.80 6.39
N ARG A 69 18.35 13.87 6.22
CA ARG A 69 18.57 15.14 6.95
C ARG A 69 18.15 15.03 8.42
N SER A 70 18.99 15.59 9.31
CA SER A 70 18.68 15.68 10.74
C SER A 70 17.43 16.55 10.99
N ARG A 71 16.73 16.30 12.11
CA ARG A 71 15.53 17.06 12.52
C ARG A 71 15.81 18.57 12.68
N GLN A 72 17.05 18.95 12.99
CA GLN A 72 17.51 20.34 13.04
C GLN A 72 17.77 20.92 11.65
N GLN A 73 18.34 20.14 10.71
CA GLN A 73 18.51 20.59 9.33
C GLN A 73 17.17 20.86 8.63
N ARG A 74 16.16 20.01 8.85
CA ARG A 74 14.81 20.22 8.30
C ARG A 74 14.18 21.55 8.73
N ARG A 75 14.28 21.89 10.03
CA ARG A 75 13.78 23.16 10.57
C ARG A 75 14.56 24.39 10.08
N SER A 76 15.83 24.21 9.71
CA SER A 76 16.66 25.27 9.13
C SER A 76 16.26 25.55 7.67
N ASP A 77 16.00 24.51 6.89
CA ASP A 77 15.59 24.62 5.49
C ASP A 77 14.18 25.22 5.35
N GLU A 78 13.24 24.84 6.24
CA GLU A 78 11.89 25.42 6.30
C GLU A 78 11.92 26.94 6.62
N ARG A 79 12.80 27.36 7.55
CA ARG A 79 13.00 28.77 7.88
C ARG A 79 13.71 29.56 6.78
N ALA A 80 14.55 28.91 5.97
CA ALA A 80 15.21 29.52 4.83
C ALA A 80 14.23 29.71 3.65
N GLY A 81 13.29 28.78 3.45
CA GLY A 81 12.24 28.86 2.42
C GLY A 81 11.20 29.96 2.67
N MET A 82 10.86 30.26 3.93
CA MET A 82 9.88 31.30 4.27
C MET A 82 10.37 32.74 4.06
N LYS A 83 11.68 32.98 3.86
CA LYS A 83 12.21 34.33 3.62
C LYS A 83 12.16 34.79 2.16
N ARG A 84 11.63 33.97 1.24
CA ARG A 84 11.45 34.34 -0.17
C ARG A 84 10.11 33.87 -0.74
N LYS A 85 9.00 34.41 -0.26
CA LYS A 85 7.76 34.49 -1.06
C LYS A 85 6.88 35.64 -0.56
N ARG A 86 7.22 36.85 -0.97
CA ARG A 86 6.23 37.93 -1.21
C ARG A 86 6.33 38.25 -2.70
N GLY A 87 5.53 37.52 -3.46
CA GLY A 87 5.40 37.60 -4.89
C GLY A 87 4.20 36.74 -5.23
N ASP A 88 3.14 37.41 -5.66
CA ASP A 88 1.87 36.90 -6.15
C ASP A 88 2.14 35.95 -7.33
N ASP A 89 1.81 34.66 -7.23
CA ASP A 89 1.97 33.71 -8.34
C ASP A 89 0.96 32.57 -8.29
N ASN A 90 0.15 32.49 -9.36
CA ASN A 90 -0.56 31.30 -9.81
C ASN A 90 0.48 30.24 -10.27
N ASP A 91 1.07 29.50 -9.34
CA ASP A 91 1.91 28.34 -9.65
C ASP A 91 1.04 27.08 -9.80
N ALA A 92 0.55 26.85 -11.02
CA ALA A 92 0.22 25.49 -11.44
C ALA A 92 1.55 24.77 -11.71
N ASP A 93 1.99 23.94 -10.77
CA ASP A 93 3.17 23.10 -10.93
C ASP A 93 3.04 22.24 -12.21
N ASP A 94 3.81 22.59 -13.25
CA ASP A 94 3.93 21.87 -14.52
C ASP A 94 4.71 20.56 -14.28
N TYR A 95 4.02 19.55 -13.74
CA TYR A 95 4.54 18.18 -13.67
C TYR A 95 4.65 17.62 -15.08
N ASP A 96 5.87 17.29 -15.51
CA ASP A 96 6.14 16.64 -16.79
C ASP A 96 5.50 15.24 -16.85
N ASP A 97 4.28 15.20 -17.38
CA ASP A 97 3.45 14.01 -17.58
C ASP A 97 4.10 12.97 -18.53
N SER A 98 5.19 13.34 -19.24
CA SER A 98 5.90 12.45 -20.16
C SER A 98 6.69 11.33 -19.47
N LEU A 99 6.94 11.45 -18.16
CA LEU A 99 7.65 10.44 -17.35
C LEU A 99 6.73 9.39 -16.73
N LEU A 100 5.41 9.55 -16.82
CA LEU A 100 4.44 8.57 -16.30
C LEU A 100 4.22 7.46 -17.33
N CYS A 101 4.48 6.22 -16.92
CA CYS A 101 4.29 5.06 -17.80
C CYS A 101 3.20 4.10 -17.28
N TYR A 102 2.50 3.48 -18.25
CA TYR A 102 1.37 2.57 -18.03
C TYR A 102 1.59 1.22 -18.74
N PRO A 103 2.71 0.53 -18.49
CA PRO A 103 3.15 -0.63 -19.28
C PRO A 103 2.23 -1.85 -19.18
N TRP A 104 1.35 -1.92 -18.17
CA TRP A 104 0.34 -2.96 -18.10
C TRP A 104 -0.71 -2.86 -19.22
N MET A 105 -0.84 -1.69 -19.87
CA MET A 105 -1.76 -1.50 -20.97
C MET A 105 -1.33 -2.26 -22.23
N ASP A 106 -0.04 -2.56 -22.39
CA ASP A 106 0.44 -3.43 -23.48
C ASP A 106 -0.17 -4.85 -23.37
N LEU A 107 -0.43 -5.32 -22.15
CA LEU A 107 -1.06 -6.62 -21.88
C LEU A 107 -2.57 -6.63 -22.12
N MET A 108 -3.21 -5.46 -22.22
CA MET A 108 -4.63 -5.35 -22.55
C MET A 108 -4.91 -5.76 -24.00
N GLY A 109 -3.96 -5.50 -24.92
CA GLY A 109 -4.09 -5.79 -26.34
C GLY A 109 -3.91 -7.26 -26.72
N SER A 110 -3.29 -8.08 -25.85
CA SER A 110 -2.89 -9.45 -26.17
C SER A 110 -4.05 -10.44 -26.33
N ASN A 111 -5.27 -10.10 -25.89
CA ASN A 111 -6.46 -10.95 -26.01
C ASN A 111 -7.70 -10.14 -26.41
N ARG A 112 -8.45 -10.60 -27.43
CA ARG A 112 -9.72 -9.97 -27.81
C ARG A 112 -10.74 -10.07 -26.68
N LEU A 113 -11.15 -8.93 -26.14
CA LEU A 113 -12.20 -8.86 -25.13
C LEU A 113 -13.55 -9.31 -25.71
N ARG A 114 -14.29 -10.11 -24.93
CA ARG A 114 -15.64 -10.55 -25.31
C ARG A 114 -16.61 -9.37 -25.21
N GLN A 115 -17.38 -9.15 -26.26
CA GLN A 115 -18.41 -8.12 -26.32
C GLN A 115 -19.73 -8.60 -25.66
N PRO A 116 -20.57 -7.68 -25.15
CA PRO A 116 -20.38 -6.23 -25.09
C PRO A 116 -19.35 -5.81 -24.02
N LEU A 117 -18.58 -4.78 -24.32
CA LEU A 117 -17.68 -4.14 -23.34
C LEU A 117 -18.50 -3.32 -22.32
N SER A 118 -17.92 -3.07 -21.16
CA SER A 118 -18.44 -2.12 -20.16
C SER A 118 -17.24 -1.61 -19.36
N ALA A 119 -17.30 -0.41 -18.81
CA ALA A 119 -16.19 0.17 -18.05
C ALA A 119 -15.74 -0.75 -16.90
N ILE A 120 -16.68 -1.40 -16.20
CA ILE A 120 -16.35 -2.32 -15.10
C ILE A 120 -15.62 -3.58 -15.55
N ARG A 121 -15.96 -4.11 -16.75
CA ARG A 121 -15.25 -5.24 -17.37
C ARG A 121 -13.85 -4.84 -17.85
N LEU A 122 -13.69 -3.61 -18.31
CA LEU A 122 -12.38 -3.07 -18.66
C LEU A 122 -11.52 -2.91 -17.41
N LEU A 123 -12.07 -2.35 -16.33
CA LEU A 123 -11.38 -2.25 -15.04
C LEU A 123 -10.98 -3.64 -14.51
N GLN A 124 -11.88 -4.62 -14.56
CA GLN A 124 -11.60 -6.01 -14.19
C GLN A 124 -10.37 -6.56 -14.94
N ARG A 125 -10.33 -6.35 -16.26
CA ARG A 125 -9.22 -6.80 -17.10
C ARG A 125 -7.95 -6.02 -16.76
N GLU A 126 -8.07 -4.71 -16.60
CA GLU A 126 -6.94 -3.82 -16.33
C GLU A 126 -6.27 -4.16 -15.01
N VAL A 127 -7.04 -4.44 -13.94
CA VAL A 127 -6.52 -4.95 -12.66
C VAL A 127 -5.74 -6.25 -12.87
N THR A 128 -6.27 -7.17 -13.69
CA THR A 128 -5.55 -8.42 -14.01
C THR A 128 -4.23 -8.15 -14.73
N CYS A 129 -4.23 -7.26 -15.72
CA CYS A 129 -3.04 -6.88 -16.47
C CYS A 129 -2.00 -6.15 -15.58
N PHE A 130 -2.46 -5.25 -14.72
CA PHE A 130 -1.59 -4.56 -13.75
C PHE A 130 -0.92 -5.57 -12.82
N VAL A 131 -1.70 -6.48 -12.23
CA VAL A 131 -1.20 -7.51 -11.32
C VAL A 131 -0.21 -8.44 -12.01
N GLN A 132 -0.48 -8.83 -13.26
CA GLN A 132 0.43 -9.61 -14.08
C GLN A 132 1.73 -8.85 -14.38
N TYR A 133 1.66 -7.54 -14.64
CA TYR A 133 2.84 -6.73 -14.93
C TYR A 133 3.76 -6.57 -13.71
N VAL A 134 3.18 -6.33 -12.53
CA VAL A 134 3.96 -6.18 -11.28
C VAL A 134 4.40 -7.53 -10.71
N GLU A 135 3.92 -8.64 -11.23
CA GLU A 135 4.39 -9.95 -10.81
C GLU A 135 5.88 -10.10 -11.13
N PRO A 136 6.67 -10.63 -10.18
CA PRO A 136 8.09 -10.87 -10.39
C PRO A 136 8.33 -11.87 -11.53
N THR A 137 9.27 -11.57 -12.40
CA THR A 137 9.67 -12.49 -13.48
C THR A 137 10.49 -13.66 -12.92
N LYS A 138 10.63 -14.74 -13.70
CA LYS A 138 11.49 -15.87 -13.31
C LYS A 138 12.94 -15.45 -13.05
N ILE A 139 13.47 -14.53 -13.86
CA ILE A 139 14.80 -13.94 -13.70
C ILE A 139 14.89 -13.20 -12.36
N GLU A 140 13.90 -12.33 -12.09
CA GLU A 140 13.82 -11.57 -10.87
C GLU A 140 13.68 -12.46 -9.62
N ILE A 141 13.01 -13.61 -9.71
CA ILE A 141 12.94 -14.62 -8.63
C ILE A 141 14.30 -15.27 -8.42
N LYS A 142 14.92 -15.80 -9.48
CA LYS A 142 16.21 -16.51 -9.42
C LYS A 142 17.34 -15.62 -8.88
N LEU A 143 17.39 -14.36 -9.28
CA LEU A 143 18.40 -13.42 -8.78
C LEU A 143 18.20 -13.09 -7.30
N ARG A 144 16.95 -13.01 -6.82
CA ARG A 144 16.67 -12.87 -5.37
C ARG A 144 17.08 -14.12 -4.60
N GLU A 145 16.70 -15.31 -5.07
CA GLU A 145 17.13 -16.59 -4.49
C GLU A 145 18.66 -16.68 -4.42
N TYR A 146 19.34 -16.26 -5.49
CA TYR A 146 20.80 -16.24 -5.53
C TYR A 146 21.41 -15.23 -4.55
N LEU A 147 20.82 -14.04 -4.38
CA LEU A 147 21.25 -13.08 -3.36
C LEU A 147 21.11 -13.66 -1.94
N VAL A 148 19.98 -14.31 -1.65
CA VAL A 148 19.79 -15.02 -0.37
C VAL A 148 20.85 -16.11 -0.19
N HIS A 149 21.13 -16.89 -1.24
CA HIS A 149 22.16 -17.94 -1.22
C HIS A 149 23.57 -17.38 -0.98
N ARG A 150 23.92 -16.25 -1.59
CA ARG A 150 25.20 -15.54 -1.33
C ARG A 150 25.33 -15.14 0.12
N ILE A 151 24.28 -14.51 0.67
CA ILE A 151 24.24 -14.10 2.08
C ILE A 151 24.36 -15.33 2.98
N GLN A 152 23.59 -16.38 2.73
CA GLN A 152 23.65 -17.62 3.49
C GLN A 152 25.06 -18.24 3.46
N THR A 153 25.69 -18.31 2.29
CA THR A 153 27.05 -18.85 2.13
C THR A 153 28.07 -18.02 2.93
N SER A 154 27.97 -16.69 2.87
CA SER A 154 28.84 -15.77 3.62
C SER A 154 28.69 -15.92 5.14
N VAL A 155 27.44 -15.95 5.63
CA VAL A 155 27.15 -16.15 7.05
C VAL A 155 27.64 -17.52 7.52
N GLN A 156 27.35 -18.58 6.80
CA GLN A 156 27.68 -19.96 7.20
C GLN A 156 29.18 -20.27 7.11
N ALA A 157 29.92 -19.58 6.24
CA ALA A 157 31.38 -19.69 6.20
C ALA A 157 32.04 -19.23 7.53
N LYS A 158 31.44 -18.23 8.20
CA LYS A 158 31.94 -17.71 9.48
C LYS A 158 31.24 -18.32 10.69
N TRP A 159 29.95 -18.64 10.56
CA TRP A 159 29.12 -19.25 11.61
C TRP A 159 28.36 -20.46 11.03
N PRO A 160 28.98 -21.66 10.99
CA PRO A 160 28.41 -22.83 10.33
C PRO A 160 27.04 -23.29 10.86
N SER A 161 26.74 -22.98 12.13
CA SER A 161 25.46 -23.33 12.77
C SER A 161 24.37 -22.25 12.62
N ALA A 162 24.65 -21.16 11.92
CA ALA A 162 23.66 -20.11 11.68
C ALA A 162 22.68 -20.48 10.57
N THR A 163 21.42 -20.11 10.73
CA THR A 163 20.39 -20.26 9.70
C THR A 163 20.02 -18.88 9.16
N VAL A 164 19.81 -18.80 7.86
CA VAL A 164 19.28 -17.61 7.18
C VAL A 164 17.91 -17.98 6.64
N SER A 165 16.91 -17.17 6.91
CA SER A 165 15.54 -17.39 6.45
C SER A 165 14.94 -16.11 5.92
N VAL A 166 14.26 -16.23 4.78
CA VAL A 166 13.48 -15.13 4.20
C VAL A 166 12.17 -14.99 4.98
N PHE A 167 11.77 -13.75 5.25
CA PHE A 167 10.42 -13.44 5.72
C PHE A 167 9.83 -12.28 4.91
N GLY A 168 8.70 -11.75 5.37
CA GLY A 168 8.10 -10.55 4.78
C GLY A 168 7.60 -10.76 3.35
N SER A 169 7.66 -9.69 2.55
CA SER A 169 6.96 -9.64 1.26
C SER A 169 7.45 -10.70 0.26
N PHE A 170 8.75 -11.02 0.27
CA PHE A 170 9.35 -12.03 -0.61
C PHE A 170 8.80 -13.43 -0.31
N SER A 171 8.59 -13.76 0.98
CA SER A 171 8.00 -15.04 1.40
C SER A 171 6.49 -15.19 1.14
N THR A 172 5.77 -14.08 0.91
CA THR A 172 4.30 -14.09 0.75
C THR A 172 3.83 -13.83 -0.68
N THR A 173 4.72 -13.76 -1.68
CA THR A 173 4.41 -13.39 -3.09
C THR A 173 3.66 -12.06 -3.26
N LEU A 174 3.68 -11.20 -2.24
CA LEU A 174 3.05 -9.88 -2.21
C LEU A 174 4.09 -8.75 -2.31
N TYR A 175 5.22 -9.06 -2.93
CA TYR A 175 6.30 -8.11 -3.16
C TYR A 175 6.19 -7.50 -4.55
N LEU A 176 6.55 -6.22 -4.63
CA LEU A 176 6.74 -5.51 -5.88
C LEU A 176 8.19 -5.73 -6.37
N PRO A 177 8.48 -5.55 -7.66
CA PRO A 177 9.81 -5.72 -8.22
C PRO A 177 10.94 -4.92 -7.54
N ASN A 178 10.62 -3.77 -6.93
CA ASN A 178 11.56 -2.96 -6.16
C ASN A 178 11.50 -3.21 -4.64
N SER A 179 10.73 -4.20 -4.17
CA SER A 179 10.63 -4.51 -2.73
C SER A 179 11.92 -5.11 -2.19
N ASP A 180 12.20 -4.73 -0.94
CA ASP A 180 13.33 -5.21 -0.15
C ASP A 180 13.22 -6.72 0.11
N ILE A 181 14.37 -7.36 0.34
CA ILE A 181 14.44 -8.73 0.84
C ILE A 181 14.64 -8.67 2.35
N ASP A 182 13.64 -9.11 3.10
CA ASP A 182 13.70 -9.22 4.55
C ASP A 182 14.28 -10.59 4.95
N LEU A 183 15.37 -10.59 5.72
CA LEU A 183 16.06 -11.79 6.18
C LEU A 183 16.20 -11.82 7.70
N VAL A 184 15.92 -12.98 8.29
CA VAL A 184 16.32 -13.26 9.66
C VAL A 184 17.55 -14.17 9.64
N VAL A 185 18.55 -13.80 10.41
CA VAL A 185 19.68 -14.67 10.72
C VAL A 185 19.55 -15.14 12.16
N GLN A 186 19.42 -16.45 12.35
CA GLN A 186 19.35 -17.06 13.67
C GLN A 186 20.70 -17.69 14.01
N PHE A 187 21.20 -17.37 15.19
CA PHE A 187 22.44 -17.91 15.72
C PHE A 187 22.15 -18.82 16.92
N PRO A 188 23.00 -19.83 17.19
CA PRO A 188 22.91 -20.59 18.42
C PRO A 188 23.00 -19.68 19.66
N PRO A 189 22.26 -19.95 20.76
CA PRO A 189 22.23 -19.10 21.96
C PRO A 189 23.61 -18.80 22.58
N SER A 190 24.59 -19.68 22.37
CA SER A 190 25.97 -19.51 22.83
C SER A 190 26.75 -18.42 22.08
N THR A 191 26.19 -17.85 21.01
CA THR A 191 26.90 -16.93 20.12
C THR A 191 26.54 -15.49 20.45
N GLN A 192 27.38 -14.80 21.22
CA GLN A 192 27.25 -13.35 21.43
C GLN A 192 27.73 -12.61 20.19
N LEU A 193 26.82 -12.34 19.25
CA LEU A 193 27.11 -11.58 18.04
C LEU A 193 26.62 -10.14 18.13
N ARG A 194 27.45 -9.24 17.60
CA ARG A 194 27.09 -7.85 17.34
C ARG A 194 26.77 -7.72 15.86
N LEU A 195 25.68 -7.02 15.52
CA LEU A 195 25.26 -6.76 14.13
C LEU A 195 26.41 -6.25 13.24
N ARG A 196 27.30 -5.43 13.81
CA ARG A 196 28.50 -4.94 13.11
C ARG A 196 29.40 -6.06 12.57
N ASN A 197 29.55 -7.18 13.28
CA ASN A 197 30.39 -8.29 12.83
C ASN A 197 29.79 -8.99 11.59
N LEU A 198 28.46 -9.10 11.55
CA LEU A 198 27.75 -9.62 10.39
C LEU A 198 27.89 -8.64 9.22
N ALA A 199 27.65 -7.35 9.44
CA ALA A 199 27.83 -6.31 8.43
C ALA A 199 29.26 -6.31 7.84
N SER A 200 30.30 -6.39 8.66
CA SER A 200 31.69 -6.48 8.18
C SER A 200 31.95 -7.73 7.34
N THR A 201 31.32 -8.86 7.66
CA THR A 201 31.43 -10.09 6.86
C THR A 201 30.77 -9.93 5.49
N LEU A 202 29.60 -9.31 5.43
CA LEU A 202 28.92 -9.04 4.16
C LEU A 202 29.73 -8.09 3.25
N VAL A 203 30.43 -7.12 3.84
CA VAL A 203 31.35 -6.22 3.11
C VAL A 203 32.58 -6.97 2.60
N GLN A 204 33.18 -7.85 3.42
CA GLN A 204 34.35 -8.64 3.04
C GLN A 204 34.08 -9.57 1.85
N ASP A 205 32.85 -10.07 1.74
CA ASP A 205 32.41 -10.96 0.64
C ASP A 205 31.78 -10.22 -0.55
N ASP A 206 31.94 -8.88 -0.62
CA ASP A 206 31.42 -8.00 -1.69
C ASP A 206 29.91 -8.18 -1.92
N ILE A 207 29.14 -8.45 -0.86
CA ILE A 207 27.67 -8.48 -0.92
C ILE A 207 27.11 -7.06 -0.84
N CYS A 208 27.73 -6.20 -0.03
CA CYS A 208 27.35 -4.80 0.14
C CYS A 208 28.60 -3.93 0.35
N ARG A 209 28.50 -2.63 0.05
CA ARG A 209 29.59 -1.67 0.31
C ARG A 209 29.42 -0.92 1.63
N ASP A 210 28.25 -0.33 1.84
CA ASP A 210 27.99 0.57 2.98
C ASP A 210 26.73 0.16 3.75
N PRO A 211 26.77 -0.94 4.53
CA PRO A 211 25.63 -1.37 5.32
C PRO A 211 25.35 -0.40 6.48
N GLN A 212 24.09 -0.01 6.64
CA GLN A 212 23.62 0.77 7.77
C GLN A 212 23.20 -0.17 8.90
N VAL A 213 23.86 -0.03 10.06
CA VAL A 213 23.54 -0.83 11.25
C VAL A 213 22.75 0.03 12.24
N ILE A 214 21.48 -0.32 12.44
CA ILE A 214 20.56 0.40 13.33
C ILE A 214 20.38 -0.43 14.60
N GLU A 215 21.19 -0.15 15.64
CA GLU A 215 21.21 -0.94 16.89
C GLU A 215 20.21 -0.47 17.95
N HIS A 216 19.74 0.78 17.86
CA HIS A 216 18.95 1.43 18.90
C HIS A 216 17.43 1.46 18.62
N ALA A 217 16.98 0.76 17.59
CA ALA A 217 15.55 0.59 17.31
C ALA A 217 14.97 -0.56 18.16
N THR A 218 13.63 -0.64 18.27
CA THR A 218 12.96 -1.75 18.98
C THR A 218 13.40 -3.11 18.45
N VAL A 219 13.56 -3.22 17.13
CA VAL A 219 14.16 -4.39 16.47
C VAL A 219 15.42 -3.92 15.75
N PRO A 220 16.61 -4.29 16.26
CA PRO A 220 17.87 -3.95 15.61
C PRO A 220 17.99 -4.56 14.21
N VAL A 221 18.43 -3.78 13.22
CA VAL A 221 18.42 -4.17 11.80
C VAL A 221 19.67 -3.70 11.05
N ILE A 222 20.15 -4.50 10.10
CA ILE A 222 21.16 -4.12 9.11
C ILE A 222 20.44 -3.86 7.79
N LYS A 223 20.58 -2.65 7.24
CA LYS A 223 20.00 -2.27 5.94
C LYS A 223 21.11 -2.04 4.92
N PHE A 224 21.01 -2.60 3.73
CA PHE A 224 21.98 -2.35 2.65
C PHE A 224 21.37 -2.57 1.25
N ALA A 225 22.13 -2.23 0.22
CA ALA A 225 21.84 -2.59 -1.17
C ALA A 225 22.89 -3.57 -1.70
N ASP A 226 22.44 -4.61 -2.40
CA ASP A 226 23.31 -5.60 -3.04
C ASP A 226 24.17 -4.96 -4.13
N THR A 227 25.46 -5.29 -4.16
CA THR A 227 26.43 -4.74 -5.12
C THR A 227 26.13 -5.10 -6.58
N MET A 228 25.45 -6.22 -6.81
CA MET A 228 25.20 -6.74 -8.15
C MET A 228 23.85 -6.30 -8.72
N THR A 229 22.79 -6.46 -7.94
CA THR A 229 21.40 -6.22 -8.35
C THR A 229 20.84 -4.90 -7.84
N ASN A 230 21.54 -4.21 -6.92
CA ASN A 230 21.03 -3.05 -6.21
C ASN A 230 19.71 -3.31 -5.44
N LEU A 231 19.35 -4.58 -5.22
CA LEU A 231 18.23 -4.95 -4.38
C LEU A 231 18.56 -4.61 -2.93
N LYS A 232 17.59 -4.01 -2.25
CA LYS A 232 17.71 -3.67 -0.85
C LYS A 232 17.46 -4.90 0.02
N VAL A 233 18.18 -4.98 1.12
CA VAL A 233 18.10 -6.09 2.06
C VAL A 233 18.08 -5.54 3.48
N ASP A 234 17.10 -6.02 4.27
CA ASP A 234 16.98 -5.75 5.69
C ASP A 234 17.26 -7.07 6.44
N ILE A 235 18.24 -7.08 7.34
CA ILE A 235 18.61 -8.25 8.15
C ILE A 235 18.36 -7.99 9.63
N ILE A 236 17.48 -8.80 10.22
CA ILE A 236 17.23 -8.85 11.67
C ILE A 236 17.84 -10.12 12.27
N LEU A 237 18.07 -10.12 13.58
CA LEU A 237 18.65 -11.26 14.29
C LEU A 237 17.64 -11.92 15.23
N ASN A 238 17.62 -13.26 15.22
CA ASN A 238 16.95 -14.11 16.22
C ASN A 238 15.45 -13.88 16.44
N SER A 239 14.74 -13.13 15.59
CA SER A 239 13.30 -12.91 15.71
C SER A 239 12.49 -13.95 14.92
N THR A 240 11.39 -14.45 15.49
CA THR A 240 10.50 -15.39 14.81
C THR A 240 9.16 -14.78 14.39
N THR A 241 8.81 -13.60 14.90
CA THR A 241 7.52 -12.95 14.66
C THR A 241 7.24 -12.73 13.18
N GLY A 242 8.22 -12.20 12.44
CA GLY A 242 8.12 -12.00 10.99
C GLY A 242 7.88 -13.28 10.19
N LEU A 243 8.38 -14.43 10.66
CA LEU A 243 8.14 -15.73 10.02
C LEU A 243 6.71 -16.22 10.25
N ASP A 244 6.18 -16.03 11.46
CA ASP A 244 4.82 -16.46 11.80
C ASP A 244 3.77 -15.56 11.14
N SER A 245 4.00 -14.24 11.12
CA SER A 245 3.23 -13.28 10.34
C SER A 245 3.21 -13.64 8.84
N ALA A 246 4.35 -14.02 8.26
CA ALA A 246 4.41 -14.47 6.86
C ALA A 246 3.60 -15.75 6.60
N LYS A 247 3.65 -16.74 7.50
CA LYS A 247 2.82 -17.95 7.41
C LYS A 247 1.34 -17.61 7.45
N GLU A 248 0.95 -16.71 8.35
CA GLU A 248 -0.45 -16.30 8.49
C GLU A 248 -0.94 -15.55 7.24
N ILE A 249 -0.13 -14.65 6.69
CA ILE A 249 -0.45 -14.01 5.40
C ILE A 249 -0.62 -15.05 4.29
N ASN A 250 0.25 -16.06 4.21
CA ASN A 250 0.13 -17.14 3.22
C ASN A 250 -1.15 -17.95 3.40
N ASN A 251 -1.54 -18.26 4.65
CA ASN A 251 -2.82 -18.90 4.94
C ASN A 251 -4.00 -18.04 4.48
N MET A 252 -3.97 -16.73 4.75
CA MET A 252 -4.99 -15.79 4.31
C MET A 252 -5.06 -15.66 2.78
N LEU A 253 -3.92 -15.72 2.07
CA LEU A 253 -3.87 -15.69 0.61
C LEU A 253 -4.54 -16.91 -0.02
N VAL A 254 -4.43 -18.08 0.62
CA VAL A 254 -5.14 -19.28 0.20
C VAL A 254 -6.64 -19.18 0.54
N LYS A 255 -6.97 -18.66 1.73
CA LYS A 255 -8.36 -18.58 2.21
C LYS A 255 -9.20 -17.55 1.45
N TYR A 256 -8.63 -16.41 1.03
CA TYR A 256 -9.37 -15.28 0.48
C TYR A 256 -8.96 -14.94 -0.96
N PRO A 257 -9.65 -15.50 -1.97
CA PRO A 257 -9.50 -15.08 -3.36
C PRO A 257 -9.75 -13.57 -3.49
N GLY A 258 -8.91 -12.88 -4.27
CA GLY A 258 -8.96 -11.43 -4.41
C GLY A 258 -8.08 -10.66 -3.42
N LEU A 259 -7.57 -11.29 -2.35
CA LEU A 259 -6.64 -10.66 -1.42
C LEU A 259 -5.38 -10.15 -2.14
N ARG A 260 -4.71 -11.05 -2.86
CA ARG A 260 -3.48 -10.73 -3.60
C ARG A 260 -3.61 -9.53 -4.55
N PRO A 261 -4.54 -9.51 -5.53
CA PRO A 261 -4.62 -8.42 -6.49
C PRO A 261 -4.94 -7.06 -5.85
N ILE A 262 -5.86 -7.02 -4.86
CA ILE A 262 -6.18 -5.77 -4.16
C ILE A 262 -4.98 -5.32 -3.32
N SER A 263 -4.33 -6.22 -2.57
CA SER A 263 -3.15 -5.88 -1.77
C SER A 263 -2.01 -5.34 -2.62
N LEU A 264 -1.73 -5.90 -3.80
CA LEU A 264 -0.67 -5.39 -4.68
C LEU A 264 -0.95 -3.96 -5.17
N ILE A 265 -2.20 -3.68 -5.57
CA ILE A 265 -2.61 -2.33 -6.00
C ILE A 265 -2.52 -1.34 -4.85
N VAL A 266 -3.04 -1.70 -3.66
CA VAL A 266 -3.02 -0.84 -2.48
C VAL A 266 -1.58 -0.57 -2.03
N LYS A 267 -0.74 -1.61 -1.99
CA LYS A 267 0.69 -1.47 -1.68
C LYS A 267 1.38 -0.52 -2.67
N HIS A 268 1.15 -0.71 -3.97
CA HIS A 268 1.76 0.14 -4.99
C HIS A 268 1.29 1.60 -4.86
N LEU A 269 0.00 1.84 -4.67
CA LEU A 269 -0.54 3.19 -4.44
C LEU A 269 0.11 3.87 -3.23
N LEU A 270 0.21 3.18 -2.10
CA LEU A 270 0.80 3.77 -0.89
C LEU A 270 2.31 3.98 -1.05
N ALA A 271 3.00 3.10 -1.77
CA ALA A 271 4.41 3.26 -2.12
C ALA A 271 4.66 4.50 -3.00
N LEU A 272 3.83 4.74 -4.02
CA LEU A 272 3.93 5.94 -4.87
C LEU A 272 3.77 7.25 -4.09
N ARG A 273 3.13 7.20 -2.93
CA ARG A 273 2.86 8.39 -2.09
C ARG A 273 3.74 8.46 -0.83
N GLY A 274 4.66 7.51 -0.64
CA GLY A 274 5.49 7.42 0.57
C GLY A 274 4.67 7.21 1.85
N HIS A 275 3.57 6.44 1.78
CA HIS A 275 2.65 6.16 2.90
C HIS A 275 2.59 4.67 3.29
N ASN A 276 3.62 3.92 2.91
CA ASN A 276 3.76 2.47 3.08
C ASN A 276 4.70 2.06 4.24
N GLU A 277 5.29 3.03 4.95
CA GLU A 277 6.17 2.77 6.09
C GLU A 277 5.55 3.15 7.43
N VAL A 278 5.61 2.24 8.40
CA VAL A 278 5.20 2.52 9.78
C VAL A 278 6.10 3.57 10.44
N PHE A 279 7.40 3.58 10.11
CA PHE A 279 8.37 4.54 10.66
C PHE A 279 8.02 5.99 10.33
N THR A 280 7.46 6.25 9.15
CA THR A 280 6.97 7.57 8.73
C THR A 280 5.48 7.78 9.03
N GLY A 281 4.84 6.85 9.74
CA GLY A 281 3.43 6.89 10.15
C GLY A 281 2.45 6.38 9.11
N GLY A 282 2.92 5.81 8.00
CA GLY A 282 2.14 5.09 7.00
C GLY A 282 1.67 3.72 7.47
N LEU A 283 1.10 2.94 6.55
CA LEU A 283 0.50 1.63 6.84
C LEU A 283 1.47 0.50 6.47
N GLY A 284 1.83 -0.35 7.44
CA GLY A 284 2.73 -1.48 7.23
C GLY A 284 2.12 -2.58 6.34
N GLY A 285 2.98 -3.42 5.75
CA GLY A 285 2.56 -4.45 4.81
C GLY A 285 1.52 -5.44 5.37
N TYR A 286 1.67 -5.84 6.63
CA TYR A 286 0.73 -6.74 7.31
C TYR A 286 -0.63 -6.07 7.58
N ALA A 287 -0.61 -4.80 8.00
CA ALA A 287 -1.82 -4.02 8.21
C ALA A 287 -2.60 -3.80 6.90
N ILE A 288 -1.92 -3.59 5.77
CA ILE A 288 -2.55 -3.55 4.44
C ILE A 288 -3.26 -4.87 4.14
N VAL A 289 -2.61 -6.02 4.39
CA VAL A 289 -3.22 -7.34 4.18
C VAL A 289 -4.46 -7.49 5.06
N CYS A 290 -4.39 -7.12 6.34
CA CYS A 290 -5.52 -7.20 7.26
C CYS A 290 -6.68 -6.29 6.84
N LEU A 291 -6.43 -5.07 6.33
CA LEU A 291 -7.49 -4.22 5.77
C LEU A 291 -8.24 -4.90 4.62
N VAL A 292 -7.49 -5.52 3.70
CA VAL A 292 -8.08 -6.19 2.54
C VAL A 292 -8.83 -7.46 2.97
N VAL A 293 -8.30 -8.24 3.91
CA VAL A 293 -8.99 -9.41 4.48
C VAL A 293 -10.29 -8.99 5.16
N SER A 294 -10.24 -7.97 6.01
CA SER A 294 -11.44 -7.44 6.67
C SER A 294 -12.48 -6.98 5.65
N PHE A 295 -12.06 -6.34 4.57
CA PHE A 295 -12.97 -5.96 3.49
C PHE A 295 -13.62 -7.17 2.82
N LEU A 296 -12.84 -8.19 2.45
CA LEU A 296 -13.37 -9.40 1.80
C LEU A 296 -14.31 -10.19 2.72
N GLN A 297 -13.99 -10.27 4.02
CA GLN A 297 -14.82 -10.89 5.06
C GLN A 297 -16.15 -10.17 5.24
N MET A 298 -16.14 -8.84 5.25
CA MET A 298 -17.31 -8.02 5.56
C MET A 298 -18.11 -7.59 4.32
N HIS A 299 -17.58 -7.81 3.11
CA HIS A 299 -18.29 -7.47 1.87
C HIS A 299 -19.49 -8.41 1.67
N PRO A 300 -20.74 -7.92 1.68
CA PRO A 300 -21.94 -8.78 1.78
C PRO A 300 -22.02 -9.87 0.72
N LYS A 301 -21.69 -9.56 -0.54
CA LYS A 301 -21.77 -10.52 -1.65
C LYS A 301 -20.63 -11.55 -1.64
N VAL A 302 -19.48 -11.21 -1.05
CA VAL A 302 -18.35 -12.14 -0.93
C VAL A 302 -18.62 -13.07 0.25
N ALA A 303 -18.96 -12.51 1.41
CA ALA A 303 -19.31 -13.25 2.61
C ALA A 303 -20.48 -14.24 2.39
N SER A 304 -21.50 -13.85 1.62
CA SER A 304 -22.62 -14.73 1.29
C SER A 304 -22.32 -15.75 0.19
N GLY A 305 -21.14 -15.71 -0.43
CA GLY A 305 -20.80 -16.51 -1.61
C GLY A 305 -21.61 -16.17 -2.87
N ALA A 306 -22.23 -15.00 -2.94
CA ALA A 306 -23.06 -14.59 -4.08
C ALA A 306 -22.24 -14.21 -5.32
N ILE A 307 -20.96 -13.86 -5.14
CA ILE A 307 -20.02 -13.56 -6.22
C ILE A 307 -18.70 -14.29 -6.01
N ASP A 308 -18.03 -14.64 -7.11
CA ASP A 308 -16.62 -15.02 -7.11
C ASP A 308 -15.76 -13.74 -7.09
N PRO A 309 -14.91 -13.53 -6.05
CA PRO A 309 -14.05 -12.35 -5.96
C PRO A 309 -13.14 -12.17 -7.17
N MET A 310 -12.55 -13.25 -7.70
CA MET A 310 -11.59 -13.15 -8.81
C MET A 310 -12.27 -12.72 -10.10
N GLN A 311 -13.55 -13.04 -10.30
CA GLN A 311 -14.33 -12.60 -11.45
C GLN A 311 -14.90 -11.18 -11.31
N ASN A 312 -14.81 -10.58 -10.12
CA ASN A 312 -15.39 -9.27 -9.80
C ASN A 312 -14.38 -8.30 -9.16
N ILE A 313 -13.08 -8.58 -9.29
CA ILE A 313 -12.00 -7.83 -8.66
C ILE A 313 -11.99 -6.33 -9.01
N GLY A 314 -12.42 -5.95 -10.22
CA GLY A 314 -12.54 -4.55 -10.60
C GLY A 314 -13.59 -3.80 -9.78
N ALA A 315 -14.75 -4.42 -9.54
CA ALA A 315 -15.79 -3.86 -8.68
C ALA A 315 -15.37 -3.87 -7.21
N LEU A 316 -14.80 -4.98 -6.74
CA LEU A 316 -14.30 -5.09 -5.37
C LEU A 316 -13.20 -4.06 -5.06
N LEU A 317 -12.35 -3.73 -6.02
CA LEU A 317 -11.35 -2.68 -5.86
C LEU A 317 -11.99 -1.29 -5.66
N LEU A 318 -13.03 -0.97 -6.45
CA LEU A 318 -13.81 0.27 -6.27
C LEU A 318 -14.46 0.30 -4.88
N ASP A 319 -15.14 -0.80 -4.49
CA ASP A 319 -15.82 -0.91 -3.21
C ASP A 319 -14.84 -0.82 -2.02
N PHE A 320 -13.64 -1.38 -2.16
CA PHE A 320 -12.56 -1.26 -1.17
C PHE A 320 -12.17 0.20 -0.94
N PHE A 321 -11.89 0.94 -2.02
CA PHE A 321 -11.52 2.36 -1.91
C PHE A 321 -12.69 3.24 -1.45
N GLN A 322 -13.92 2.87 -1.81
CA GLN A 322 -15.12 3.54 -1.28
C GLN A 322 -15.22 3.35 0.24
N LEU A 323 -15.10 2.12 0.72
CA LEU A 323 -15.19 1.80 2.14
C LEU A 323 -14.14 2.59 2.93
N TYR A 324 -12.86 2.35 2.65
CA TYR A 324 -11.79 2.94 3.47
C TYR A 324 -11.45 4.40 3.14
N GLY A 325 -11.89 4.92 1.99
CA GLY A 325 -11.69 6.31 1.60
C GLY A 325 -12.84 7.25 2.00
N LEU A 326 -14.06 6.74 2.15
CA LEU A 326 -15.26 7.56 2.39
C LEU A 326 -16.11 7.12 3.58
N ASN A 327 -16.31 5.81 3.77
CA ASN A 327 -17.39 5.30 4.62
C ASN A 327 -16.92 4.75 5.97
N PHE A 328 -15.64 4.34 6.08
CA PHE A 328 -15.09 3.73 7.28
C PHE A 328 -14.90 4.77 8.38
N ASN A 329 -15.55 4.55 9.53
CA ASN A 329 -15.42 5.41 10.69
C ASN A 329 -14.09 5.13 11.40
N LEU A 330 -13.06 5.90 11.04
CA LEU A 330 -11.72 5.74 11.60
C LEU A 330 -11.67 6.08 13.10
N ASP A 331 -12.58 6.87 13.63
CA ASP A 331 -12.57 7.27 15.04
C ASP A 331 -13.08 6.13 15.94
N GLU A 332 -14.17 5.47 15.56
CA GLU A 332 -14.90 4.57 16.45
C GLU A 332 -14.79 3.09 16.06
N THR A 333 -14.30 2.77 14.85
CA THR A 333 -14.28 1.39 14.36
C THR A 333 -12.87 0.79 14.35
N GLY A 334 -12.72 -0.36 15.00
CA GLY A 334 -11.56 -1.25 14.93
C GLY A 334 -11.87 -2.54 14.18
N LEU A 335 -10.81 -3.20 13.69
CA LEU A 335 -10.89 -4.40 12.84
C LEU A 335 -10.37 -5.63 13.56
N ASP A 336 -11.09 -6.74 13.44
CA ASP A 336 -10.65 -8.06 13.90
C ASP A 336 -10.87 -9.06 12.77
N VAL A 337 -9.77 -9.52 12.17
CA VAL A 337 -9.81 -10.38 10.98
C VAL A 337 -9.81 -11.88 11.32
N ARG A 338 -9.85 -12.23 12.60
CA ARG A 338 -9.87 -13.64 13.04
C ARG A 338 -11.22 -14.28 12.71
N GLY A 339 -11.20 -15.58 12.45
CA GLY A 339 -12.38 -16.34 12.04
C GLY A 339 -12.98 -15.80 10.74
N GLU A 340 -14.22 -15.31 10.82
CA GLU A 340 -14.98 -14.76 9.69
C GLU A 340 -14.96 -13.23 9.63
N GLY A 341 -14.17 -12.58 10.50
CA GLY A 341 -14.04 -11.13 10.53
C GLY A 341 -15.13 -10.44 11.35
N SER A 342 -14.78 -9.35 12.00
CA SER A 342 -15.73 -8.49 12.72
C SER A 342 -15.19 -7.07 12.89
N TYR A 343 -16.11 -6.15 13.16
CA TYR A 343 -15.78 -4.80 13.63
C TYR A 343 -16.03 -4.72 15.14
N TYR A 344 -15.22 -3.93 15.82
CA TYR A 344 -15.43 -3.62 17.23
C TYR A 344 -15.37 -2.13 17.49
N ASP A 345 -16.04 -1.70 18.56
CA ASP A 345 -16.02 -0.31 19.01
C ASP A 345 -14.68 -0.01 19.70
N LYS A 346 -13.97 1.00 19.20
CA LYS A 346 -12.69 1.47 19.76
C LYS A 346 -12.75 2.87 20.36
N SER A 347 -13.95 3.43 20.57
CA SER A 347 -14.14 4.76 21.18
C SER A 347 -13.39 4.95 22.52
N GLY A 348 -13.06 3.87 23.23
CA GLY A 348 -12.25 3.87 24.46
C GLY A 348 -10.74 3.64 24.28
N ILE A 349 -10.23 3.46 23.07
CA ILE A 349 -8.81 3.22 22.78
C ILE A 349 -8.14 4.55 22.42
N SER A 350 -7.36 5.09 23.36
CA SER A 350 -6.62 6.35 23.17
C SER A 350 -5.67 6.25 21.99
N CYS A 351 -5.95 7.02 20.93
CA CYS A 351 -5.02 7.16 19.82
C CYS A 351 -3.82 8.01 20.26
N ARG A 352 -2.62 7.64 19.82
CA ARG A 352 -1.40 8.41 20.09
C ARG A 352 -1.58 9.86 19.59
N ASN A 353 -1.58 10.84 20.50
CA ASN A 353 -1.78 12.28 20.23
C ASN A 353 -3.19 12.70 19.76
N GLY A 354 -4.25 11.93 20.04
CA GLY A 354 -5.64 12.34 19.78
C GLY A 354 -6.05 12.36 18.30
N ARG A 355 -5.28 11.74 17.40
CA ARG A 355 -5.62 11.59 15.99
C ARG A 355 -6.12 10.17 15.70
N ALA A 356 -7.23 10.04 14.99
CA ALA A 356 -7.74 8.74 14.57
C ALA A 356 -6.69 7.97 13.75
N VAL A 357 -6.50 6.71 14.09
CA VAL A 357 -5.61 5.75 13.39
C VAL A 357 -6.38 4.47 13.07
N PHE A 358 -5.91 3.70 12.10
CA PHE A 358 -6.41 2.34 11.95
C PHE A 358 -6.14 1.57 13.24
N SER A 359 -7.11 0.77 13.66
CA SER A 359 -6.96 -0.10 14.83
C SER A 359 -7.30 -1.50 14.36
N ILE A 360 -6.31 -2.38 14.39
CA ILE A 360 -6.39 -3.71 13.80
C ILE A 360 -5.79 -4.67 14.81
N LYS A 361 -6.62 -5.57 15.35
CA LYS A 361 -6.12 -6.64 16.22
C LYS A 361 -5.24 -7.58 15.42
N ASP A 362 -4.05 -7.83 15.91
CA ASP A 362 -3.16 -8.81 15.31
C ASP A 362 -3.84 -10.19 15.29
N PRO A 363 -3.91 -10.86 14.12
CA PRO A 363 -4.37 -12.24 14.00
C PRO A 363 -3.68 -13.21 14.98
N LEU A 364 -2.40 -12.98 15.28
CA LEU A 364 -1.57 -13.87 16.09
C LEU A 364 -1.56 -13.50 17.58
N ASP A 365 -1.66 -12.21 17.92
CA ASP A 365 -1.77 -11.69 19.29
C ASP A 365 -2.82 -10.58 19.40
N ALA A 366 -4.04 -10.92 19.82
CA ALA A 366 -5.13 -9.96 19.93
C ALA A 366 -4.89 -8.78 20.89
N SER A 367 -3.87 -8.87 21.76
CA SER A 367 -3.46 -7.76 22.62
C SER A 367 -2.60 -6.71 21.89
N ASN A 368 -2.10 -7.05 20.70
CA ASN A 368 -1.31 -6.18 19.83
C ASN A 368 -2.22 -5.50 18.79
N ASP A 369 -2.14 -4.17 18.71
CA ASP A 369 -2.80 -3.38 17.66
C ASP A 369 -1.77 -2.97 16.60
N ILE A 370 -1.82 -3.63 15.45
CA ILE A 370 -0.87 -3.40 14.35
C ILE A 370 -1.14 -2.11 13.57
N GLY A 371 -2.30 -1.48 13.76
CA GLY A 371 -2.66 -0.20 13.13
C GLY A 371 -2.26 1.03 13.93
N MET A 372 -2.07 0.88 15.24
CA MET A 372 -1.86 2.00 16.18
C MET A 372 -0.65 2.89 15.84
N LYS A 373 0.38 2.34 15.18
CA LYS A 373 1.59 3.08 14.80
C LYS A 373 1.44 3.89 13.50
N SER A 374 0.34 3.74 12.77
CA SER A 374 0.05 4.48 11.53
C SER A 374 -0.53 5.87 11.82
N TYR A 375 0.26 6.74 12.47
CA TYR A 375 -0.18 8.07 12.91
C TYR A 375 -0.50 9.06 11.77
N ASN A 376 -0.18 8.72 10.52
CA ASN A 376 -0.57 9.43 9.30
C ASN A 376 -1.72 8.72 8.54
N SER A 377 -2.60 7.99 9.25
CA SER A 377 -3.77 7.32 8.67
C SER A 377 -4.67 8.25 7.84
N SER A 378 -4.74 9.54 8.17
CA SER A 378 -5.49 10.54 7.39
C SER A 378 -4.96 10.70 5.95
N LEU A 379 -3.65 10.58 5.74
CA LEU A 379 -3.05 10.64 4.40
C LEU A 379 -3.37 9.38 3.59
N VAL A 380 -3.39 8.22 4.25
CA VAL A 380 -3.82 6.94 3.67
C VAL A 380 -5.29 7.01 3.23
N ILE A 381 -6.18 7.50 4.09
CA ILE A 381 -7.60 7.71 3.76
C ILE A 381 -7.75 8.68 2.58
N ARG A 382 -7.00 9.79 2.58
CA ARG A 382 -7.02 10.75 1.48
C ARG A 382 -6.57 10.12 0.16
N ALA A 383 -5.59 9.22 0.20
CA ALA A 383 -5.16 8.47 -0.98
C ALA A 383 -6.24 7.51 -1.48
N PHE A 384 -6.91 6.77 -0.59
CA PHE A 384 -8.03 5.90 -0.94
C PHE A 384 -9.23 6.67 -1.49
N LYS A 385 -9.57 7.81 -0.86
CA LYS A 385 -10.61 8.72 -1.33
C LYS A 385 -10.32 9.20 -2.75
N TYR A 386 -9.10 9.66 -3.00
CA TYR A 386 -8.69 10.09 -4.34
C TYR A 386 -8.79 8.94 -5.35
N ALA A 387 -8.28 7.75 -5.01
CA ALA A 387 -8.38 6.58 -5.88
C ALA A 387 -9.84 6.26 -6.26
N TYR A 388 -10.74 6.22 -5.27
CA TYR A 388 -12.16 5.99 -5.53
C TYR A 388 -12.77 7.04 -6.46
N LEU A 389 -12.60 8.34 -6.16
CA LEU A 389 -13.20 9.42 -6.93
C LEU A 389 -12.68 9.43 -8.37
N SER A 390 -11.36 9.34 -8.55
CA SER A 390 -10.72 9.38 -9.87
C SER A 390 -11.02 8.15 -10.72
N MET A 391 -11.08 6.94 -10.11
CA MET A 391 -11.51 5.73 -10.81
C MET A 391 -12.96 5.82 -11.26
N THR A 392 -13.83 6.31 -10.37
CA THR A 392 -15.27 6.43 -10.64
C THR A 392 -15.53 7.40 -11.79
N ASP A 393 -14.88 8.57 -11.77
CA ASP A 393 -14.98 9.57 -12.84
C ASP A 393 -14.50 9.00 -14.19
N LYS A 394 -13.32 8.38 -14.23
CA LYS A 394 -12.81 7.72 -15.45
C LYS A 394 -13.73 6.60 -15.94
N ALA A 395 -14.27 5.79 -15.03
CA ALA A 395 -15.17 4.69 -15.39
C ALA A 395 -16.47 5.23 -16.00
N PHE A 396 -17.06 6.30 -15.47
CA PHE A 396 -18.26 6.93 -16.04
C PHE A 396 -18.00 7.55 -17.41
N ALA A 397 -16.89 8.26 -17.57
CA ALA A 397 -16.49 8.81 -18.87
C ALA A 397 -16.33 7.70 -19.92
N MET A 398 -15.65 6.61 -19.54
CA MET A 398 -15.44 5.45 -20.41
C MET A 398 -16.74 4.72 -20.76
N GLU A 399 -17.65 4.53 -19.80
CA GLU A 399 -18.95 3.91 -20.04
C GLU A 399 -19.80 4.74 -21.01
N THR A 400 -19.74 6.08 -20.92
CA THR A 400 -20.42 6.99 -21.83
C THR A 400 -19.91 6.82 -23.27
N GLU A 401 -18.59 6.82 -23.47
CA GLU A 401 -17.97 6.61 -24.81
C GLU A 401 -18.29 5.21 -25.37
N LEU A 402 -18.28 4.17 -24.53
CA LEU A 402 -18.65 2.81 -24.94
C LEU A 402 -20.11 2.72 -25.38
N ARG A 403 -21.03 3.38 -24.67
CA ARG A 403 -22.45 3.41 -25.00
C ARG A 403 -22.70 4.11 -26.33
N GLU A 404 -22.04 5.24 -26.59
CA GLU A 404 -22.09 5.94 -27.89
C GLU A 404 -21.62 5.04 -29.04
N ASN A 405 -20.60 4.23 -28.79
CA ASN A 405 -20.06 3.25 -29.74
C ASN A 405 -20.78 1.88 -29.74
N LYS A 406 -21.99 1.80 -29.14
CA LYS A 406 -22.81 0.58 -29.03
C LYS A 406 -22.06 -0.61 -28.45
N TYR A 407 -21.10 -0.36 -27.56
CA TYR A 407 -20.26 -1.35 -26.89
C TYR A 407 -19.39 -2.22 -27.81
N LYS A 408 -19.15 -1.78 -29.06
CA LYS A 408 -18.46 -2.56 -30.10
C LYS A 408 -16.95 -2.34 -30.16
N LYS A 409 -16.43 -1.14 -29.85
CA LYS A 409 -14.99 -0.85 -29.79
C LYS A 409 -14.75 0.51 -29.14
N LEU A 410 -13.60 0.69 -28.48
CA LEU A 410 -13.03 2.01 -28.22
C LEU A 410 -12.41 2.54 -29.54
N ASN A 411 -12.42 3.86 -29.75
CA ASN A 411 -11.73 4.49 -30.86
C ASN A 411 -10.23 4.14 -30.83
N ASP A 412 -9.61 3.91 -32.00
CA ASP A 412 -8.17 3.64 -32.11
C ASP A 412 -7.33 4.75 -31.44
N LYS A 413 -7.73 6.04 -31.57
CA LYS A 413 -7.08 7.15 -30.84
C LYS A 413 -7.18 7.06 -29.31
N THR A 414 -8.27 6.47 -28.80
CA THR A 414 -8.47 6.24 -27.37
C THR A 414 -7.58 5.09 -26.90
N LEU A 415 -7.39 4.06 -27.72
CA LEU A 415 -6.56 2.89 -27.43
C LEU A 415 -5.06 3.19 -27.57
N GLU A 416 -4.68 4.05 -28.52
CA GLU A 416 -3.30 4.49 -28.76
C GLU A 416 -2.75 5.31 -27.59
N ASN A 417 -3.61 6.01 -26.84
CA ASN A 417 -3.20 6.69 -25.62
C ASN A 417 -3.49 5.83 -24.38
N HIS A 418 -2.47 5.14 -23.87
CA HIS A 418 -2.58 4.28 -22.68
C HIS A 418 -3.18 5.00 -21.46
N LYS A 419 -2.84 6.27 -21.23
CA LYS A 419 -3.38 7.06 -20.11
C LYS A 419 -4.89 7.30 -20.25
N ARG A 420 -5.38 7.50 -21.48
CA ARG A 420 -6.81 7.69 -21.74
C ARG A 420 -7.59 6.37 -21.64
N ALA A 421 -7.03 5.28 -22.17
CA ALA A 421 -7.65 3.95 -22.14
C ALA A 421 -7.64 3.28 -20.76
N SER A 422 -6.84 3.78 -19.82
CA SER A 422 -6.63 3.20 -18.50
C SER A 422 -7.49 3.89 -17.44
N ILE A 423 -8.26 3.12 -16.67
CA ILE A 423 -8.99 3.62 -15.48
C ILE A 423 -7.99 3.77 -14.32
N LEU A 424 -7.07 2.82 -14.16
CA LEU A 424 -6.09 2.82 -13.05
C LEU A 424 -5.06 3.96 -13.14
N SER A 425 -4.73 4.44 -14.35
CA SER A 425 -3.81 5.56 -14.59
C SER A 425 -4.25 6.88 -13.96
N SER A 426 -5.49 6.96 -13.47
CA SER A 426 -5.96 8.13 -12.73
C SER A 426 -5.30 8.30 -11.37
N PHE A 427 -4.74 7.24 -10.78
CA PHE A 427 -4.07 7.29 -9.47
C PHE A 427 -2.84 6.40 -9.36
N LEU A 428 -2.54 5.60 -10.39
CA LEU A 428 -1.37 4.72 -10.46
C LEU A 428 -0.53 5.01 -11.70
N TYR A 429 0.77 4.81 -11.58
CA TYR A 429 1.74 4.75 -12.68
C TYR A 429 2.89 3.85 -12.26
N ILE A 430 3.70 3.40 -13.21
CA ILE A 430 4.99 2.76 -12.90
C ILE A 430 6.07 3.84 -12.92
N SER A 431 6.90 3.92 -11.87
CA SER A 431 7.99 4.89 -11.81
C SER A 431 9.12 4.49 -12.76
N THR A 432 9.90 5.47 -13.20
CA THR A 432 11.08 5.19 -14.03
C THR A 432 12.11 4.32 -13.30
N ASP A 433 12.25 4.49 -11.98
CA ASP A 433 13.17 3.68 -11.17
C ASP A 433 12.72 2.23 -11.03
N PHE A 434 11.41 1.97 -11.00
CA PHE A 434 10.89 0.60 -11.08
C PHE A 434 11.30 -0.07 -12.39
N MET A 435 11.19 0.66 -13.52
CA MET A 435 11.60 0.13 -14.82
C MET A 435 13.11 -0.07 -14.92
N LYS A 436 13.90 0.89 -14.44
CA LYS A 436 15.37 0.78 -14.40
C LYS A 436 15.82 -0.40 -13.56
N GLN A 437 15.19 -0.63 -12.41
CA GLN A 437 15.50 -1.78 -11.55
C GLN A 437 15.22 -3.09 -12.27
N ARG A 438 14.08 -3.21 -12.96
CA ARG A 438 13.75 -4.40 -13.75
C ARG A 438 14.72 -4.60 -14.92
N GLN A 439 15.12 -3.52 -15.61
CA GLN A 439 16.14 -3.58 -16.65
C GLN A 439 17.49 -4.05 -16.11
N LEU A 440 17.94 -3.48 -14.99
CA LEU A 440 19.18 -3.89 -14.32
C LEU A 440 19.18 -5.38 -13.96
N MET A 441 18.06 -5.91 -13.47
CA MET A 441 17.93 -7.34 -13.16
C MET A 441 18.08 -8.21 -14.42
N ASN A 442 17.52 -7.79 -15.56
CA ASN A 442 17.72 -8.50 -16.83
C ASN A 442 19.18 -8.40 -17.30
N ASP A 443 19.79 -7.22 -17.25
CA ASP A 443 21.19 -7.02 -17.66
C ASP A 443 22.14 -7.88 -16.81
N VAL A 444 21.92 -7.94 -15.48
CA VAL A 444 22.67 -8.82 -14.57
C VAL A 444 22.56 -10.29 -14.98
N TYR A 445 21.36 -10.71 -15.40
CA TYR A 445 21.08 -12.07 -15.86
C TYR A 445 21.73 -12.40 -17.20
N ASP A 446 21.54 -11.54 -18.19
CA ASP A 446 22.04 -11.76 -19.54
C ASP A 446 23.58 -11.71 -19.61
N GLU A 447 24.19 -10.81 -18.83
CA GLU A 447 25.65 -10.71 -18.68
C GLU A 447 26.23 -11.74 -17.69
N LYS A 448 25.38 -12.47 -16.98
CA LYS A 448 25.75 -13.48 -15.97
C LYS A 448 26.78 -13.00 -14.96
N ARG A 449 26.54 -11.83 -14.36
CA ARG A 449 27.52 -11.16 -13.46
C ARG A 449 27.94 -11.98 -12.23
N TRP A 450 27.27 -13.10 -11.95
CA TRP A 450 27.61 -14.03 -10.87
C TRP A 450 28.68 -15.08 -11.21
N GLU A 451 29.02 -15.33 -12.48
CA GLU A 451 29.85 -16.49 -12.88
C GLU A 451 31.22 -16.55 -12.16
N GLY A 452 31.78 -15.40 -11.76
CA GLY A 452 33.05 -15.33 -11.02
C GLY A 452 32.94 -15.52 -9.50
N GLN A 453 31.73 -15.58 -8.94
CA GLN A 453 31.51 -15.62 -7.49
C GLN A 453 31.57 -17.05 -6.94
N LYS A 454 32.11 -17.22 -5.72
CA LYS A 454 32.19 -18.54 -5.07
C LYS A 454 30.83 -19.20 -4.88
N ALA A 455 29.81 -18.42 -4.50
CA ALA A 455 28.46 -18.92 -4.23
C ALA A 455 27.79 -19.52 -5.47
N ALA A 456 28.08 -18.99 -6.67
CA ALA A 456 27.54 -19.48 -7.95
C ALA A 456 27.85 -20.96 -8.21
N LYS A 457 28.97 -21.49 -7.69
CA LYS A 457 29.34 -22.90 -7.85
C LYS A 457 28.36 -23.89 -7.20
N THR A 458 27.53 -23.40 -6.29
CA THR A 458 26.62 -24.20 -5.46
C THR A 458 25.16 -23.81 -5.64
N PHE A 459 24.86 -22.95 -6.61
CA PHE A 459 23.51 -22.45 -6.87
C PHE A 459 23.10 -22.77 -8.31
N SER A 460 21.87 -23.25 -8.50
CA SER A 460 21.33 -23.55 -9.82
C SER A 460 20.42 -22.43 -10.33
N PHE A 461 20.81 -21.85 -11.45
CA PHE A 461 19.99 -20.90 -12.19
C PHE A 461 18.98 -21.56 -13.15
N GLU A 462 19.03 -22.90 -13.32
CA GLU A 462 18.08 -23.67 -14.13
C GLU A 462 16.67 -23.72 -13.55
#